data_AF-A0A7D8Z2G5-F1
#
_entry.id   AF-A0A7D8Z2G5-F1
#
_cell.length_a   1.000
_cell.length_b   1.000
_cell.length_c   1.000
_cell.angle_alpha   90.00
_cell.angle_beta   90.00
_cell.angle_gamma   90.00
#
_symmetry.space_group_name_H-M   'P 1'
#
loop_
_entity.id
_entity.type
_entity.pdbx_description
1 polymer ?
#
loop_
_entity_poly.entity_id
_entity_poly.type
_entity_poly.pdbx_seq_one_letter_code
_entity_poly.pdbx_strand_id
1 'polypeptide(L)'
;MADAQTLRQLKIKTGVVKRLFKEEQIYRDEVVAAAAQVDKLKAAGADGADIRNAERVQKDSEQMIPRTRKQLEEGLVALQDLVSALQADADVSATQEYQDAAGIVQQVEAAWKGEGQ
;
A
#
# COMPACT_ATOMS: atom_id res chain seq x y z
N MET A 1 -24.74 7.71 20.64
CA MET A 1 -24.95 6.88 19.42
C MET A 1 -23.99 7.37 18.36
N ALA A 2 -23.23 6.46 17.74
CA ALA A 2 -22.29 6.81 16.69
C ALA A 2 -23.01 7.43 15.48
N ASP A 3 -22.53 8.57 15.01
CA ASP A 3 -23.10 9.29 13.87
C ASP A 3 -22.90 8.50 12.55
N ALA A 4 -23.99 8.33 11.80
CA ALA A 4 -24.00 7.51 10.58
C ALA A 4 -23.08 8.06 9.48
N GLN A 5 -22.92 9.39 9.42
CA GLN A 5 -22.01 10.03 8.48
C GLN A 5 -20.55 9.71 8.84
N THR A 6 -20.21 9.73 10.11
CA THR A 6 -18.90 9.36 10.65
C THR A 6 -18.54 7.91 10.32
N LEU A 7 -19.45 6.96 10.60
CA LEU A 7 -19.24 5.54 10.25
C LEU A 7 -19.06 5.33 8.74
N ARG A 8 -19.81 6.07 7.92
CA ARG A 8 -19.65 6.02 6.46
C ARG A 8 -18.29 6.55 6.01
N GLN A 9 -17.79 7.63 6.61
CA GLN A 9 -16.47 8.17 6.30
C GLN A 9 -15.35 7.19 6.65
N LEU A 10 -15.44 6.53 7.81
CA LEU A 10 -14.51 5.45 8.21
C LEU A 10 -14.47 4.34 7.16
N LYS A 11 -15.63 3.84 6.73
CA LYS A 11 -15.70 2.80 5.67
C LYS A 11 -15.04 3.25 4.37
N ILE A 12 -15.35 4.46 3.90
CA ILE A 12 -14.83 4.97 2.63
C ILE A 12 -13.31 5.08 2.68
N LYS A 13 -12.77 5.76 3.70
CA LYS A 13 -11.33 5.98 3.83
C LYS A 13 -10.57 4.67 4.06
N THR A 14 -11.12 3.76 4.86
CA THR A 14 -10.60 2.39 5.03
C THR A 14 -10.50 1.65 3.70
N GLY A 15 -11.55 1.71 2.87
CA GLY A 15 -11.56 1.08 1.55
C GLY A 15 -10.52 1.66 0.58
N VAL A 16 -10.29 2.98 0.65
CA VAL A 16 -9.23 3.65 -0.14
C VAL A 16 -7.85 3.13 0.27
N VAL A 17 -7.54 3.13 1.57
CA VAL A 17 -6.25 2.65 2.08
C VAL A 17 -6.04 1.17 1.76
N LYS A 18 -7.04 0.31 1.99
CA LYS A 18 -6.95 -1.13 1.67
C LYS A 18 -6.63 -1.39 0.20
N ARG A 19 -7.26 -0.67 -0.73
CA ARG A 19 -7.01 -0.83 -2.17
C ARG A 19 -5.60 -0.38 -2.54
N LEU A 20 -5.20 0.81 -2.10
CA LEU A 20 -3.88 1.37 -2.41
C LEU A 20 -2.75 0.52 -1.82
N PHE A 21 -2.93 -0.01 -0.61
CA PHE A 21 -1.97 -0.91 0.01
C PHE A 21 -1.80 -2.21 -0.77
N LYS A 22 -2.90 -2.83 -1.20
CA LYS A 22 -2.83 -4.02 -2.05
C LYS A 22 -2.20 -3.72 -3.41
N GLU A 23 -2.53 -2.59 -4.01
CA GLU A 23 -1.97 -2.16 -5.28
C GLU A 23 -0.45 -1.93 -5.19
N GLU A 24 0.02 -1.30 -4.11
CA GLU A 24 1.45 -1.12 -3.84
C GLU A 24 2.16 -2.48 -3.74
N GLN A 25 1.59 -3.44 -3.01
CA GLN A 25 2.15 -4.78 -2.86
C GLN A 25 2.27 -5.50 -4.22
N ILE A 26 1.24 -5.41 -5.07
CA ILE A 26 1.27 -5.99 -6.42
C ILE A 26 2.42 -5.41 -7.24
N TYR A 27 2.58 -4.08 -7.26
CA TYR A 27 3.67 -3.47 -8.02
C TYR A 27 5.06 -3.82 -7.46
N ARG A 28 5.19 -4.00 -6.14
CA ARG A 28 6.43 -4.50 -5.52
C ARG A 28 6.75 -5.93 -5.97
N ASP A 29 5.76 -6.81 -5.97
CA ASP A 29 5.92 -8.20 -6.44
C ASP A 29 6.31 -8.24 -7.94
N GLU A 30 5.73 -7.36 -8.76
CA GLU A 30 6.10 -7.22 -10.17
C GLU A 30 7.56 -6.79 -10.35
N VAL A 31 8.06 -5.85 -9.55
CA VAL A 31 9.48 -5.44 -9.57
C VAL A 31 10.39 -6.62 -9.20
N VAL A 32 10.05 -7.39 -8.16
CA VAL A 32 10.81 -8.58 -7.76
C VAL A 32 10.84 -9.62 -8.89
N ALA A 33 9.69 -9.87 -9.53
CA ALA A 33 9.61 -10.81 -10.65
C ALA A 33 10.42 -10.33 -11.87
N ALA A 34 10.38 -9.04 -12.19
CA ALA A 34 11.14 -8.46 -13.29
C ALA A 34 12.65 -8.50 -13.03
N ALA A 35 13.09 -8.17 -11.81
CA ALA A 35 14.49 -8.27 -11.40
C ALA A 35 15.00 -9.72 -11.48
N ALA A 36 14.22 -10.69 -10.97
CA ALA A 36 14.56 -12.11 -11.07
C ALA A 36 14.69 -12.58 -12.53
N GLN A 37 13.88 -12.05 -13.44
CA GLN A 37 13.98 -12.35 -14.87
C GLN A 37 15.26 -11.76 -15.50
N VAL A 38 15.66 -10.54 -15.11
CA VAL A 38 16.93 -9.94 -15.53
C VAL A 38 18.11 -10.81 -15.06
N ASP A 39 18.12 -11.20 -13.78
CA ASP A 39 19.18 -12.04 -13.22
C ASP A 39 19.26 -13.41 -13.90
N LYS A 40 18.11 -14.02 -14.19
CA LYS A 40 18.03 -15.28 -14.93
C LYS A 40 18.63 -15.16 -16.33
N LEU A 41 18.32 -14.08 -17.07
CA LEU A 41 18.88 -13.86 -18.41
C LEU A 41 20.39 -13.63 -18.38
N LYS A 42 20.88 -12.87 -17.38
CA LYS A 42 22.32 -12.66 -17.15
C LYS A 42 23.03 -13.98 -16.83
N ALA A 43 22.46 -14.79 -15.93
CA ALA A 43 23.03 -16.08 -15.54
C ALA A 43 23.03 -17.10 -16.69
N ALA A 44 22.05 -17.04 -17.59
CA ALA A 44 21.96 -17.89 -18.77
C ALA A 44 22.90 -17.46 -19.92
N GLY A 45 23.60 -16.32 -19.78
CA GLY A 45 24.44 -15.77 -20.85
C GLY A 45 23.63 -15.36 -22.09
N ALA A 46 22.40 -14.87 -21.89
CA ALA A 46 21.53 -14.43 -22.98
C ALA A 46 22.13 -13.26 -23.77
N ASP A 47 21.58 -12.98 -24.96
CA ASP A 47 22.04 -11.87 -25.79
C ASP A 47 21.87 -10.52 -25.09
N GLY A 48 22.77 -9.59 -25.38
CA GLY A 48 22.76 -8.26 -24.78
C GLY A 48 21.48 -7.46 -25.08
N ALA A 49 20.82 -7.68 -26.23
CA ALA A 49 19.56 -7.04 -26.53
C ALA A 49 18.41 -7.54 -25.65
N ASP A 50 18.38 -8.85 -25.36
CA ASP A 50 17.37 -9.46 -24.50
C ASP A 50 17.52 -8.97 -23.05
N ILE A 51 18.75 -8.91 -22.55
CA ILE A 51 19.05 -8.37 -21.21
C ILE A 51 18.61 -6.90 -21.12
N ARG A 52 18.97 -6.06 -22.09
CA ARG A 52 18.56 -4.64 -22.11
C ARG A 52 17.05 -4.46 -22.15
N ASN A 53 16.34 -5.31 -22.89
CA ASN A 53 14.88 -5.26 -22.92
C ASN A 53 14.27 -5.63 -21.56
N ALA A 54 14.80 -6.67 -20.90
CA ALA A 54 14.34 -7.05 -19.56
C ALA A 54 14.63 -5.96 -18.51
N GLU A 55 15.80 -5.32 -18.57
CA GLU A 55 16.14 -4.19 -17.69
C GLU A 55 15.20 -2.98 -17.90
N ARG A 56 14.79 -2.71 -19.14
CA ARG A 56 13.77 -1.69 -19.43
C ARG A 56 12.44 -2.04 -18.76
N VAL A 57 11.99 -3.29 -18.88
CA VAL A 57 10.75 -3.75 -18.24
C VAL A 57 10.84 -3.63 -16.72
N GLN A 58 11.97 -4.03 -16.11
CA GLN A 58 12.20 -3.86 -14.67
C GLN A 58 12.05 -2.37 -14.27
N LYS A 59 12.71 -1.47 -15.00
CA LYS A 59 12.65 -0.03 -14.72
C LYS A 59 11.24 0.55 -14.90
N ASP A 60 10.48 0.05 -15.88
CA ASP A 60 9.10 0.47 -16.10
C ASP A 60 8.19 0.01 -14.93
N SER A 61 8.40 -1.20 -14.40
CA SER A 61 7.73 -1.69 -13.19
C SER A 61 8.08 -0.86 -11.94
N GLU A 62 9.36 -0.50 -11.76
CA GLU A 62 9.82 0.32 -10.63
C GLU A 62 9.16 1.71 -10.60
N GLN A 63 8.88 2.29 -11.77
CA GLN A 63 8.24 3.61 -11.87
C GLN A 63 6.79 3.65 -11.37
N MET A 64 6.13 2.51 -11.20
CA MET A 64 4.75 2.45 -10.71
C MET A 64 4.65 2.62 -9.19
N ILE A 65 5.66 2.19 -8.44
CA ILE A 65 5.64 2.19 -6.96
C ILE A 65 5.53 3.59 -6.37
N PRO A 66 6.33 4.61 -6.79
CA PRO A 66 6.31 5.93 -6.13
C PRO A 66 4.94 6.62 -6.17
N ARG A 67 4.21 6.48 -7.28
CA ARG A 67 2.88 7.09 -7.42
C ARG A 67 1.89 6.47 -6.44
N THR A 68 1.83 5.14 -6.40
CA THR A 68 0.90 4.41 -5.53
C THR A 68 1.27 4.62 -4.07
N ARG A 69 2.56 4.61 -3.74
CA ARG A 69 3.06 4.89 -2.39
C ARG A 69 2.65 6.28 -1.91
N LYS A 70 2.84 7.32 -2.72
CA LYS A 70 2.40 8.68 -2.37
C LYS A 70 0.89 8.76 -2.12
N GLN A 71 0.09 8.13 -2.98
CA GLN A 71 -1.37 8.11 -2.80
C GLN A 71 -1.78 7.36 -1.53
N LEU A 72 -1.07 6.28 -1.21
CA LEU A 72 -1.29 5.52 0.02
C LEU A 72 -0.92 6.33 1.26
N GLU A 73 0.20 7.05 1.24
CA GLU A 73 0.61 7.96 2.32
C GLU A 73 -0.45 9.02 2.60
N GLU A 74 -0.94 9.70 1.55
CA GLU A 74 -2.00 10.71 1.68
C GLU A 74 -3.30 10.09 2.24
N GLY A 75 -3.69 8.91 1.74
CA GLY A 75 -4.87 8.19 2.21
C GLY A 75 -4.74 7.70 3.66
N LEU A 76 -3.55 7.25 4.04
CA LEU A 76 -3.24 6.74 5.38
C LEU A 76 -3.30 7.87 6.42
N VAL A 77 -2.65 9.01 6.14
CA VAL A 77 -2.71 10.20 7.03
C VAL A 77 -4.16 10.63 7.22
N ALA A 78 -4.92 10.74 6.13
CA ALA A 78 -6.31 11.15 6.20
C ALA A 78 -7.23 10.15 6.95
N LEU A 79 -6.83 8.88 7.08
CA LEU A 79 -7.52 7.87 7.89
C LEU A 79 -7.04 7.90 9.35
N GLN A 80 -5.73 8.04 9.58
CA GLN A 80 -5.11 8.19 10.90
C GLN A 80 -5.67 9.39 11.65
N ASP A 81 -5.80 10.54 10.99
CA ASP A 81 -6.36 11.75 11.58
C ASP A 81 -7.80 11.49 12.06
N LEU A 82 -8.60 10.81 11.24
CA LEU A 82 -9.99 10.48 11.57
C LEU A 82 -10.06 9.47 12.73
N VAL A 83 -9.25 8.42 12.70
CA VAL A 83 -9.17 7.42 13.79
C VAL A 83 -8.74 8.07 15.10
N SER A 84 -7.77 8.98 15.05
CA SER A 84 -7.24 9.69 16.22
C SER A 84 -8.27 10.67 16.80
N ALA A 85 -9.03 11.36 15.95
CA ALA A 85 -10.09 12.27 16.37
C ALA A 85 -11.26 11.54 17.06
N LEU A 86 -11.50 10.28 16.69
CA LEU A 86 -12.65 9.50 17.16
C LEU A 86 -12.31 8.52 18.30
N GLN A 87 -11.03 8.37 18.66
CA GLN A 87 -10.58 7.34 19.61
C GLN A 87 -11.17 7.47 21.02
N ALA A 88 -11.49 8.69 21.46
CA ALA A 88 -12.02 8.96 22.79
C ALA A 88 -13.55 8.77 22.89
N ASP A 89 -14.24 8.63 21.75
CA ASP A 89 -15.67 8.38 21.72
C ASP A 89 -15.92 6.87 21.83
N ALA A 90 -16.43 6.43 22.98
CA ALA A 90 -16.71 5.02 23.27
C ALA A 90 -17.80 4.43 22.34
N ASP A 91 -18.77 5.23 21.91
CA ASP A 91 -19.83 4.77 21.02
C ASP A 91 -19.29 4.50 19.60
N VAL A 92 -18.30 5.28 19.17
CA VAL A 92 -17.67 5.14 17.86
C VAL A 92 -16.55 4.10 17.88
N SER A 93 -15.67 4.13 18.89
CA SER A 93 -14.51 3.22 18.98
C SER A 93 -14.90 1.75 19.20
N ALA A 94 -16.10 1.49 19.74
CA ALA A 94 -16.67 0.15 19.85
C ALA A 94 -17.24 -0.40 18.53
N THR A 95 -17.35 0.42 17.47
CA THR A 95 -17.91 -0.01 16.18
C THR A 95 -16.91 -0.79 15.34
N GLN A 96 -17.42 -1.69 14.50
CA GLN A 96 -16.59 -2.46 13.57
C GLN A 96 -15.87 -1.54 12.56
N GLU A 97 -16.53 -0.48 12.12
CA GLU A 97 -15.97 0.51 11.21
C GLU A 97 -14.71 1.18 11.75
N TYR A 98 -14.73 1.52 13.04
CA TYR A 98 -13.56 2.09 13.71
C TYR A 98 -12.46 1.05 13.86
N GLN A 99 -12.79 -0.16 14.31
CA GLN A 99 -11.81 -1.23 14.49
C GLN A 99 -11.13 -1.63 13.16
N ASP A 100 -11.90 -1.70 12.08
CA ASP A 100 -11.37 -1.96 10.74
C ASP A 100 -10.42 -0.85 10.26
N ALA A 101 -10.78 0.42 10.54
CA ALA A 101 -9.97 1.58 10.21
C ALA A 101 -8.66 1.60 10.99
N ALA A 102 -8.72 1.41 12.31
CA ALA A 102 -7.53 1.32 13.16
C ALA A 102 -6.64 0.12 12.76
N GLY A 103 -7.26 -1.02 12.46
CA GLY A 103 -6.56 -2.23 12.04
C GLY A 103 -5.79 -2.04 10.72
N ILE A 104 -6.39 -1.43 9.70
CA ILE A 104 -5.67 -1.19 8.44
C ILE A 104 -4.54 -0.18 8.62
N VAL A 105 -4.72 0.86 9.46
CA VAL A 105 -3.65 1.81 9.78
C VAL A 105 -2.45 1.09 10.36
N GLN A 106 -2.67 0.26 11.38
CA GLN A 106 -1.60 -0.52 12.01
C GLN A 106 -0.93 -1.49 11.04
N GLN A 107 -1.71 -2.15 10.18
CA GLN A 107 -1.18 -3.09 9.19
C GLN A 107 -0.23 -2.39 8.20
N VAL A 108 -0.62 -1.24 7.66
CA VAL A 108 0.20 -0.47 6.71
C VAL A 108 1.46 0.06 7.40
N GLU A 109 1.33 0.64 8.59
CA GLU A 109 2.50 1.12 9.36
C GLU A 109 3.48 0.00 9.70
N ALA A 110 2.99 -1.18 10.10
CA ALA A 110 3.83 -2.32 10.42
C ALA A 110 4.58 -2.82 9.19
N ALA A 111 3.91 -2.88 8.04
CA ALA A 111 4.55 -3.24 6.77
C ALA A 111 5.68 -2.25 6.42
N TRP A 112 5.41 -0.95 6.52
CA TRP A 112 6.41 0.07 6.20
C TRP A 112 7.57 0.15 7.18
N LYS A 113 7.33 -0.08 8.48
CA LYS A 113 8.40 -0.23 9.48
C LYS A 113 9.30 -1.43 9.16
N GLY A 114 8.71 -2.51 8.63
CA GLY A 114 9.45 -3.69 8.17
C GLY A 114 10.25 -3.48 6.88
N GLU A 115 9.90 -2.47 6.07
CA GLU A 115 10.60 -2.13 4.81
C GLU A 115 11.92 -1.36 5.03
N GLY A 116 12.25 -0.98 6.26
CA GLY A 116 13.51 -0.32 6.61
C GLY A 116 13.45 1.19 6.38
N GLN A 117 13.45 1.92 7.49
CA GLN A 117 13.85 3.33 7.53
C GLN A 117 15.37 3.42 7.73
#